data_AF-A0A348YJW8-F1
#
_entry.id   AF-A0A348YJW8-F1
#
_cell.length_a   1.000
_cell.length_b   1.000
_cell.length_c   1.000
_cell.angle_alpha   90.00
_cell.angle_beta   90.00
_cell.angle_gamma   90.00
#
_symmetry.space_group_name_H-M   'P 1'
#
loop_
_entity.id
_entity.type
_entity.pdbx_description
1 polymer ?
#
loop_
_entity_poly.entity_id
_entity_poly.type
_entity_poly.pdbx_seq_one_letter_code
_entity_poly.pdbx_strand_id
1 'polypeptide(L)'
;MAGVDQIGGQIIWKAAIIPLGTSSYAVYNTARPENSRVIRKGPYEIFNAQALNYERDLFITFDELDALSLESLGHAAIAIGDPRNLPVLLETLRQKKNENRCYYICRNNETREKDIANQLGNYLVSLNNPYRIINLALPYKSINEALCKTPETLRYRLDNFNDLVTFSPEGIIRKTEDIKFIEDSVSLTKLELSGNLYTFSGQAPLLHRLVSDIISSNECSILYAGNRVQWKNICQFVSSDRTFGYGDKSAKFISIDGEHIQDQLMKNLSALLMLVESSFVTIVDLSACLPQTALSTLEALADLSEKMKLPIVALCNQKVRYFAESLAVQQLEFSYANDAEIEVDTLSAGGKPLSFIKYQGI
;
A
#
# COMPACT_ATOMS: atom_id res chain seq x y z
N MET A 1 -22.07 -37.72 27.96
CA MET A 1 -22.65 -39.06 27.73
C MET A 1 -24.13 -38.89 27.41
N ALA A 2 -24.56 -39.27 26.22
CA ALA A 2 -25.96 -39.63 25.91
C ALA A 2 -25.96 -40.36 24.56
N GLY A 3 -26.40 -41.63 24.57
CA GLY A 3 -26.30 -42.56 23.45
C GLY A 3 -27.38 -42.39 22.38
N VAL A 4 -27.18 -43.11 21.28
CA VAL A 4 -28.20 -43.40 20.27
C VAL A 4 -29.11 -44.47 20.86
N ASP A 5 -30.37 -44.14 21.15
CA ASP A 5 -31.35 -45.16 21.56
C ASP A 5 -31.91 -45.83 20.31
N GLN A 6 -31.67 -47.14 20.18
CA GLN A 6 -32.34 -47.99 19.21
C GLN A 6 -33.61 -48.55 19.84
N ILE A 7 -34.76 -47.95 19.53
CA ILE A 7 -36.07 -48.52 19.88
C ILE A 7 -36.64 -49.13 18.59
N GLY A 8 -36.76 -50.46 18.54
CA GLY A 8 -37.43 -51.18 17.44
C GLY A 8 -36.79 -51.06 16.05
N GLY A 9 -35.48 -50.81 15.97
CA GLY A 9 -34.76 -50.71 14.68
C GLY A 9 -34.84 -49.34 13.98
N GLN A 10 -35.42 -48.32 14.63
CA GLN A 10 -35.45 -46.95 14.12
C GLN A 10 -34.25 -46.13 14.63
N ILE A 11 -33.65 -45.33 13.73
CA ILE A 11 -32.58 -44.39 14.08
C ILE A 11 -33.22 -43.11 14.64
N ILE A 12 -32.98 -42.82 15.92
CA ILE A 12 -33.45 -41.61 16.58
C ILE A 12 -32.30 -40.59 16.64
N TRP A 13 -32.50 -39.41 16.05
CA TRP A 13 -31.55 -38.30 16.14
C TRP A 13 -31.95 -37.37 17.28
N LYS A 14 -30.97 -36.99 18.11
CA LYS A 14 -31.03 -35.69 18.78
C LYS A 14 -30.66 -34.65 17.75
N ALA A 15 -31.54 -33.69 17.49
CA ALA A 15 -31.39 -32.80 16.36
C ALA A 15 -31.81 -31.36 16.64
N ALA A 16 -31.13 -30.43 15.98
CA ALA A 16 -31.60 -29.07 15.79
C ALA A 16 -32.43 -29.02 14.49
N ILE A 17 -33.62 -28.42 14.56
CA ILE A 17 -34.50 -28.26 13.40
C ILE A 17 -34.49 -26.80 12.99
N ILE A 18 -34.12 -26.53 11.74
CA ILE A 18 -34.08 -25.18 11.16
C ILE A 18 -35.17 -25.09 10.10
N PRO A 19 -36.21 -24.27 10.30
CA PRO A 19 -37.19 -23.98 9.26
C PRO A 19 -36.51 -23.30 8.07
N LEU A 20 -36.74 -23.81 6.86
CA LEU A 20 -36.22 -23.23 5.62
C LEU A 20 -37.25 -22.31 4.96
N GLY A 21 -38.53 -22.63 5.13
CA GLY A 21 -39.67 -21.86 4.65
C GLY A 21 -40.98 -22.37 5.27
N THR A 22 -42.11 -22.13 4.61
CA THR A 22 -43.44 -22.43 5.19
C THR A 22 -43.75 -23.91 5.25
N SER A 23 -43.05 -24.75 4.48
CA SER A 23 -43.31 -26.18 4.36
C SER A 23 -42.05 -27.04 4.29
N SER A 24 -40.88 -26.45 4.53
CA SER A 24 -39.59 -27.15 4.50
C SER A 24 -38.73 -26.85 5.73
N TYR A 25 -37.88 -27.82 6.08
CA TYR A 25 -36.97 -27.72 7.22
C TYR A 25 -35.71 -28.57 7.02
N ALA A 26 -34.62 -28.14 7.64
CA ALA A 26 -33.39 -28.90 7.81
C ALA A 26 -33.29 -29.47 9.22
N VAL A 27 -32.77 -30.69 9.33
CA VAL A 27 -32.56 -31.41 10.59
C VAL A 27 -31.07 -31.69 10.73
N TYR A 28 -30.43 -31.05 11.68
CA TYR A 28 -29.01 -31.21 11.98
C TYR A 28 -28.84 -32.18 13.13
N ASN A 29 -28.07 -33.25 12.92
CA ASN A 29 -27.77 -34.20 13.98
C ASN A 29 -26.79 -33.56 14.99
N THR A 30 -27.17 -33.52 16.27
CA THR A 30 -26.34 -32.95 17.35
C THR A 30 -25.44 -33.98 18.03
N ALA A 31 -25.53 -35.26 17.65
CA ALA A 31 -24.67 -36.33 18.15
C ALA A 31 -23.43 -36.51 17.24
N ARG A 32 -22.24 -36.65 17.84
CA ARG A 32 -21.00 -37.07 17.16
C ARG A 32 -20.86 -38.59 17.19
N PRO A 33 -20.24 -39.23 16.17
CA PRO A 33 -20.34 -38.94 14.74
C PRO A 33 -20.56 -40.23 13.92
N GLU A 34 -21.50 -40.28 12.97
CA GLU A 34 -21.28 -41.04 11.72
C GLU A 34 -22.32 -40.74 10.64
N ASN A 35 -21.80 -40.49 9.44
CA ASN A 35 -22.40 -40.67 8.11
C ASN A 35 -23.61 -39.84 7.67
N SER A 36 -24.28 -39.05 8.52
CA SER A 36 -25.31 -38.10 8.08
C SER A 36 -25.46 -36.92 9.04
N ARG A 37 -24.95 -35.74 8.64
CA ARG A 37 -24.96 -34.54 9.49
C ARG A 37 -26.23 -33.70 9.34
N VAL A 38 -26.89 -33.74 8.19
CA VAL A 38 -28.08 -32.94 7.89
C VAL A 38 -29.06 -33.69 6.98
N ILE A 39 -30.35 -33.61 7.29
CA ILE A 39 -31.46 -34.06 6.42
C ILE A 39 -32.32 -32.85 6.10
N ARG A 40 -32.72 -32.68 4.82
CA ARG A 40 -33.66 -31.64 4.42
C ARG A 40 -34.98 -32.28 3.96
N LYS A 41 -36.10 -31.69 4.36
CA LYS A 41 -37.47 -32.16 4.06
C LYS A 41 -38.30 -31.00 3.54
N GLY A 42 -39.20 -31.28 2.60
CA GLY A 42 -40.06 -30.29 1.96
C GLY A 42 -39.52 -29.78 0.61
N PRO A 43 -40.16 -28.77 0.02
CA PRO A 43 -39.74 -28.16 -1.24
C PRO A 43 -38.39 -27.45 -1.14
N TYR A 44 -37.83 -27.15 -2.32
CA TYR A 44 -36.63 -26.33 -2.48
C TYR A 44 -36.93 -24.88 -2.13
N GLU A 45 -36.43 -24.40 -0.99
CA GLU A 45 -36.59 -23.03 -0.49
C GLU A 45 -35.24 -22.43 -0.08
N ILE A 46 -35.12 -21.10 -0.20
CA ILE A 46 -33.95 -20.34 0.25
C ILE A 46 -34.15 -19.95 1.69
N PHE A 47 -33.21 -20.36 2.55
CA PHE A 47 -33.25 -19.97 3.95
C PHE A 47 -33.13 -18.44 4.09
N ASN A 48 -34.00 -17.86 4.91
CA ASN A 48 -34.10 -16.42 5.16
C ASN A 48 -34.32 -15.57 3.89
N ALA A 49 -35.05 -16.08 2.89
CA ALA A 49 -35.33 -15.36 1.63
C ALA A 49 -35.95 -13.96 1.80
N GLN A 50 -36.55 -13.66 2.96
CA GLN A 50 -37.03 -12.33 3.34
C GLN A 50 -35.91 -11.28 3.39
N ALA A 51 -34.67 -11.68 3.70
CA ALA A 51 -33.53 -10.76 3.74
C ALA A 51 -33.25 -10.13 2.37
N LEU A 52 -33.73 -10.75 1.28
CA LEU A 52 -33.66 -10.16 -0.06
C LEU A 52 -34.46 -8.85 -0.18
N ASN A 53 -35.44 -8.60 0.71
CA ASN A 53 -36.27 -7.39 0.69
C ASN A 53 -35.61 -6.17 1.36
N TYR A 54 -34.49 -6.34 2.08
CA TYR A 54 -33.84 -5.23 2.78
C TYR A 54 -32.99 -4.36 1.85
N GLU A 55 -32.79 -3.08 2.14
CA GLU A 55 -31.88 -2.21 1.37
C GLU A 55 -30.47 -2.14 1.97
N ARG A 56 -29.92 -3.31 2.33
CA ARG A 56 -28.56 -3.45 2.87
C ARG A 56 -27.82 -4.58 2.18
N ASP A 57 -26.50 -4.56 2.28
CA ASP A 57 -25.62 -5.62 1.80
C ASP A 57 -26.03 -6.99 2.33
N LEU A 58 -25.83 -8.02 1.51
CA LEU A 58 -26.33 -9.36 1.78
C LEU A 58 -25.24 -10.41 1.60
N PHE A 59 -25.02 -11.20 2.64
CA PHE A 59 -24.17 -12.37 2.60
C PHE A 59 -24.95 -13.58 2.08
N ILE A 60 -24.33 -14.37 1.21
CA ILE A 60 -24.90 -15.61 0.67
C ILE A 60 -24.01 -16.76 1.13
N THR A 61 -24.53 -17.64 1.97
CA THR A 61 -23.83 -18.81 2.49
C THR A 61 -24.33 -20.10 1.83
N PHE A 62 -23.56 -21.17 1.99
CA PHE A 62 -23.94 -22.50 1.47
C PHE A 62 -24.81 -23.29 2.45
N ASP A 63 -24.73 -22.98 3.75
CA ASP A 63 -25.53 -23.63 4.78
C ASP A 63 -26.22 -22.63 5.72
N GLU A 64 -27.27 -23.13 6.36
CA GLU A 64 -28.20 -22.39 7.19
C GLU A 64 -27.56 -21.96 8.52
N LEU A 65 -26.60 -22.73 9.04
CA LEU A 65 -25.89 -22.41 10.28
C LEU A 65 -24.93 -21.23 10.10
N ASP A 66 -24.26 -21.14 8.96
CA ASP A 66 -23.39 -20.03 8.60
C ASP A 66 -24.22 -18.75 8.40
N ALA A 67 -25.38 -18.82 7.74
CA ALA A 67 -26.29 -17.68 7.63
C ALA A 67 -26.81 -17.22 9.00
N LEU A 68 -27.23 -18.15 9.85
CA LEU A 68 -27.64 -17.84 11.23
C LEU A 68 -26.51 -17.22 12.04
N SER A 69 -25.26 -17.66 11.84
CA SER A 69 -24.10 -17.11 12.53
C SER A 69 -23.86 -15.64 12.16
N LEU A 70 -24.02 -15.29 10.88
CA LEU A 70 -23.94 -13.90 10.41
C LEU A 70 -25.12 -13.04 10.92
N GLU A 71 -26.35 -13.55 10.84
CA GLU A 71 -27.54 -12.87 11.35
C GLU A 71 -27.44 -12.62 12.87
N SER A 72 -26.86 -13.56 13.63
CA SER A 72 -26.64 -13.41 15.07
C SER A 72 -25.66 -12.28 15.42
N LEU A 73 -24.84 -11.87 14.45
CA LEU A 73 -23.90 -10.76 14.55
C LEU A 73 -24.44 -9.48 13.88
N GLY A 74 -25.70 -9.47 13.42
CA GLY A 74 -26.35 -8.29 12.83
C GLY A 74 -26.20 -8.15 11.30
N HIS A 75 -25.55 -9.11 10.64
CA HIS A 75 -25.31 -9.08 9.19
C HIS A 75 -26.38 -9.85 8.44
N ALA A 76 -26.97 -9.23 7.41
CA ALA A 76 -28.01 -9.87 6.62
C ALA A 76 -27.44 -11.06 5.85
N ALA A 77 -28.03 -12.24 6.01
CA ALA A 77 -27.55 -13.44 5.33
C ALA A 77 -28.68 -14.37 4.88
N ILE A 78 -28.50 -14.97 3.71
CA ILE A 78 -29.33 -16.07 3.21
C ILE A 78 -28.46 -17.31 3.00
N ALA A 79 -29.09 -18.50 3.03
CA ALA A 79 -28.39 -19.74 2.71
C ALA A 79 -29.02 -20.45 1.52
N ILE A 80 -28.15 -20.97 0.64
CA ILE A 80 -28.54 -21.84 -0.46
C ILE A 80 -29.01 -23.20 0.10
N GLY A 81 -28.33 -23.75 1.10
CA GLY A 81 -28.65 -25.00 1.79
C GLY A 81 -28.37 -26.26 0.95
N ASP A 82 -28.91 -26.32 -0.27
CA ASP A 82 -28.73 -27.40 -1.22
C ASP A 82 -28.45 -26.83 -2.62
N PRO A 83 -27.46 -27.33 -3.38
CA PRO A 83 -27.18 -26.81 -4.73
C PRO A 83 -28.37 -26.84 -5.69
N ARG A 84 -29.35 -27.73 -5.46
CA ARG A 84 -30.59 -27.78 -6.24
C ARG A 84 -31.49 -26.56 -6.01
N ASN A 85 -31.25 -25.77 -4.96
CA ASN A 85 -31.90 -24.48 -4.72
C ASN A 85 -31.32 -23.34 -5.56
N LEU A 86 -30.19 -23.52 -6.25
CA LEU A 86 -29.58 -22.43 -7.03
C LEU A 86 -30.58 -21.82 -8.03
N PRO A 87 -31.32 -22.58 -8.86
CA PRO A 87 -32.32 -21.99 -9.76
C PRO A 87 -33.40 -21.18 -9.03
N VAL A 88 -33.82 -21.61 -7.83
CA VAL A 88 -34.79 -20.89 -6.99
C VAL A 88 -34.21 -19.54 -6.54
N LEU A 89 -32.94 -19.51 -6.12
CA LEU A 89 -32.26 -18.28 -5.77
C LEU A 89 -32.15 -17.32 -6.96
N LEU A 90 -31.73 -17.81 -8.13
CA LEU A 90 -31.58 -16.99 -9.32
C LEU A 90 -32.92 -16.36 -9.73
N GLU A 91 -34.00 -17.13 -9.73
CA GLU A 91 -35.34 -16.62 -10.02
C GLU A 91 -35.80 -15.58 -8.99
N THR A 92 -35.51 -15.81 -7.71
CA THR A 92 -35.86 -14.86 -6.64
C THR A 92 -35.08 -13.54 -6.79
N LEU A 93 -33.79 -13.60 -7.13
CA LEU A 93 -32.94 -12.43 -7.40
C LEU A 93 -33.43 -11.65 -8.61
N ARG A 94 -33.93 -12.33 -9.65
CA ARG A 94 -34.53 -11.70 -10.83
C ARG A 94 -35.76 -10.88 -10.47
N GLN A 95 -36.62 -11.42 -9.61
CA GLN A 95 -37.86 -10.78 -9.19
C GLN A 95 -37.62 -9.62 -8.20
N LYS A 96 -36.56 -9.71 -7.40
CA LYS A 96 -36.23 -8.75 -6.33
C LYS A 96 -34.95 -7.98 -6.65
N LYS A 97 -34.97 -7.23 -7.77
CA LYS A 97 -33.81 -6.41 -8.17
C LYS A 97 -33.58 -5.30 -7.14
N ASN A 98 -32.34 -5.18 -6.68
CA ASN A 98 -31.88 -4.07 -5.84
C ASN A 98 -30.49 -3.64 -6.32
N GLU A 99 -30.43 -2.51 -7.03
CA GLU A 99 -29.22 -2.03 -7.72
C GLU A 99 -28.19 -1.43 -6.75
N ASN A 100 -28.61 -1.05 -5.53
CA ASN A 100 -27.76 -0.40 -4.54
C ASN A 100 -27.13 -1.37 -3.53
N ARG A 101 -27.33 -2.68 -3.69
CA ARG A 101 -26.86 -3.72 -2.77
C ARG A 101 -25.65 -4.45 -3.32
N CYS A 102 -24.63 -4.66 -2.48
CA CYS A 102 -23.56 -5.62 -2.75
C CYS A 102 -23.90 -7.02 -2.21
N TYR A 103 -23.59 -8.05 -2.99
CA TYR A 103 -23.74 -9.45 -2.60
C TYR A 103 -22.40 -10.09 -2.26
N TYR A 104 -22.30 -10.68 -1.07
CA TYR A 104 -21.09 -11.31 -0.57
C TYR A 104 -21.23 -12.82 -0.51
N ILE A 105 -20.74 -13.53 -1.54
CA ILE A 105 -20.81 -14.98 -1.63
C ILE A 105 -19.72 -15.59 -0.74
N CYS A 106 -20.15 -16.13 0.40
CA CYS A 106 -19.29 -16.74 1.41
C CYS A 106 -18.96 -18.18 1.01
N ARG A 107 -17.74 -18.39 0.54
CA ARG A 107 -17.27 -19.68 0.08
C ARG A 107 -16.04 -20.13 0.86
N ASN A 108 -15.97 -21.41 1.19
CA ASN A 108 -14.71 -22.03 1.60
C ASN A 108 -13.88 -22.48 0.38
N ASN A 109 -12.86 -23.33 0.61
CA ASN A 109 -11.98 -23.84 -0.45
C ASN A 109 -12.48 -25.15 -1.08
N GLU A 110 -13.72 -25.59 -0.82
CA GLU A 110 -14.28 -26.80 -1.40
C GLU A 110 -14.72 -26.60 -2.87
N THR A 111 -14.38 -27.57 -3.72
CA THR A 111 -14.65 -27.52 -5.17
C THR A 111 -16.12 -27.36 -5.51
N ARG A 112 -17.03 -27.98 -4.75
CA ARG A 112 -18.47 -27.94 -5.02
C ARG A 112 -19.05 -26.54 -4.82
N GLU A 113 -18.60 -25.83 -3.80
CA GLU A 113 -19.03 -24.46 -3.54
C GLU A 113 -18.47 -23.49 -4.59
N LYS A 114 -17.31 -23.82 -5.19
CA LYS A 114 -16.67 -23.00 -6.22
C LYS A 114 -17.52 -22.87 -7.46
N ASP A 115 -18.08 -23.96 -7.95
CA ASP A 115 -18.89 -23.95 -9.17
C ASP A 115 -20.19 -23.17 -8.98
N ILE A 116 -20.85 -23.35 -7.84
CA ILE A 116 -22.08 -22.63 -7.50
C ILE A 116 -21.81 -21.13 -7.31
N ALA A 117 -20.73 -20.77 -6.60
CA ALA A 117 -20.34 -19.38 -6.42
C ALA A 117 -20.04 -18.69 -7.76
N ASN A 118 -19.38 -19.40 -8.68
CA ASN A 118 -19.10 -18.88 -10.02
C ASN A 118 -20.37 -18.70 -10.85
N GLN A 119 -21.29 -19.67 -10.84
CA GLN A 119 -22.58 -19.56 -11.54
C GLN A 119 -23.41 -18.39 -10.99
N LEU A 120 -23.50 -18.28 -9.67
CA LEU A 120 -24.19 -17.17 -9.01
C LEU A 120 -23.54 -15.83 -9.32
N GLY A 121 -22.20 -15.76 -9.28
CA GLY A 121 -21.44 -14.56 -9.63
C GLY A 121 -21.72 -14.10 -11.06
N ASN A 122 -21.62 -15.00 -12.04
CA ASN A 122 -21.93 -14.70 -13.45
C ASN A 122 -23.37 -14.21 -13.64
N TYR A 123 -24.32 -14.76 -12.88
CA TYR A 123 -25.71 -14.32 -12.90
C TYR A 123 -25.90 -12.93 -12.28
N LEU A 124 -25.21 -12.62 -11.18
CA LEU A 124 -25.25 -11.28 -10.59
C LEU A 124 -24.65 -10.23 -11.53
N VAL A 125 -23.59 -10.57 -12.28
CA VAL A 125 -23.06 -9.72 -13.36
C VAL A 125 -24.12 -9.44 -14.42
N SER A 126 -24.85 -10.46 -14.88
CA SER A 126 -25.88 -10.26 -15.92
C SER A 126 -27.06 -9.41 -15.46
N LEU A 127 -27.28 -9.30 -14.15
CA LEU A 127 -28.26 -8.41 -13.53
C LEU A 127 -27.72 -7.01 -13.20
N ASN A 128 -26.45 -6.71 -13.50
CA ASN A 128 -25.73 -5.50 -13.08
C ASN A 128 -25.70 -5.29 -11.56
N ASN A 129 -25.68 -6.36 -10.77
CA ASN A 129 -25.56 -6.28 -9.32
C ASN A 129 -24.09 -6.46 -8.88
N PRO A 130 -23.56 -5.59 -8.01
CA PRO A 130 -22.21 -5.76 -7.49
C PRO A 130 -22.13 -6.98 -6.58
N TYR A 131 -21.03 -7.74 -6.70
CA TYR A 131 -20.78 -8.88 -5.83
C TYR A 131 -19.28 -9.10 -5.57
N ARG A 132 -19.00 -9.86 -4.51
CA ARG A 132 -17.66 -10.37 -4.18
C ARG A 132 -17.77 -11.81 -3.69
N ILE A 133 -16.79 -12.64 -4.04
CA ILE A 133 -16.61 -13.97 -3.45
C ILE A 133 -15.57 -13.82 -2.35
N ILE A 134 -15.93 -14.23 -1.12
CA ILE A 134 -15.10 -14.04 0.07
C ILE A 134 -15.02 -15.34 0.87
N ASN A 135 -13.98 -15.46 1.70
CA ASN A 135 -13.86 -16.54 2.68
C ASN A 135 -13.72 -15.95 4.09
N LEU A 136 -14.86 -15.73 4.74
CA LEU A 136 -14.92 -15.20 6.11
C LEU A 136 -14.51 -16.22 7.19
N ALA A 137 -14.56 -17.51 6.87
CA ALA A 137 -14.39 -18.58 7.85
C ALA A 137 -12.92 -18.88 8.18
N LEU A 138 -11.95 -18.39 7.41
CA LEU A 138 -10.54 -18.75 7.55
C LEU A 138 -10.03 -18.71 9.01
N PRO A 139 -9.24 -19.67 9.49
CA PRO A 139 -8.82 -20.91 8.83
C PRO A 139 -9.83 -22.07 8.99
N TYR A 140 -11.04 -21.80 9.48
CA TYR A 140 -12.05 -22.82 9.74
C TYR A 140 -12.82 -23.24 8.49
N LYS A 141 -13.56 -24.34 8.59
CA LYS A 141 -14.33 -24.89 7.48
C LYS A 141 -15.58 -24.06 7.17
N SER A 142 -16.21 -23.50 8.20
CA SER A 142 -17.47 -22.76 8.08
C SER A 142 -17.51 -21.54 9.00
N ILE A 143 -18.40 -20.59 8.72
CA ILE A 143 -18.57 -19.38 9.53
C ILE A 143 -19.07 -19.75 10.93
N ASN A 144 -19.97 -20.73 11.04
CA ASN A 144 -20.42 -21.25 12.32
C ASN A 144 -19.28 -21.85 13.14
N GLU A 145 -18.38 -22.61 12.50
CA GLU A 145 -17.20 -23.12 13.19
C GLU A 145 -16.28 -21.97 13.67
N ALA A 146 -16.09 -20.95 12.83
CA ALA A 146 -15.32 -19.76 13.20
C ALA A 146 -15.95 -19.00 14.38
N LEU A 147 -17.27 -18.84 14.38
CA LEU A 147 -18.01 -18.21 15.48
C LEU A 147 -17.86 -19.00 16.79
N CYS A 148 -17.91 -20.34 16.72
CA CYS A 148 -17.78 -21.19 17.91
C CYS A 148 -16.36 -21.21 18.48
N LYS A 149 -15.34 -21.18 17.62
CA LYS A 149 -13.93 -21.35 18.03
C LYS A 149 -13.24 -20.02 18.34
N THR A 150 -13.46 -18.99 17.53
CA THR A 150 -12.83 -17.66 17.65
C THR A 150 -13.80 -16.54 17.26
N PRO A 151 -14.79 -16.25 18.11
CA PRO A 151 -15.81 -15.22 17.82
C PRO A 151 -15.18 -13.84 17.57
N GLU A 152 -14.12 -13.48 18.30
CA GLU A 152 -13.48 -12.17 18.15
C GLU A 152 -12.81 -11.96 16.79
N THR A 153 -12.19 -12.99 16.22
CA THR A 153 -11.59 -12.93 14.87
C THR A 153 -12.68 -12.70 13.81
N LEU A 154 -13.81 -13.40 13.93
CA LEU A 154 -14.92 -13.24 13.00
C LEU A 154 -15.54 -11.84 13.12
N ARG A 155 -15.74 -11.34 14.34
CA ARG A 155 -16.22 -9.98 14.60
C ARG A 155 -15.29 -8.93 14.01
N TYR A 156 -13.98 -9.03 14.26
CA TYR A 156 -12.99 -8.13 13.68
C TYR A 156 -13.10 -8.04 12.16
N ARG A 157 -13.27 -9.18 11.46
CA ARG A 157 -13.41 -9.20 10.00
C ARG A 157 -14.69 -8.55 9.51
N LEU A 158 -15.77 -8.68 10.26
CA LEU A 158 -17.06 -8.10 9.93
C LEU A 158 -17.11 -6.59 10.24
N ASP A 159 -16.49 -6.17 11.35
CA ASP A 159 -16.39 -4.75 11.73
C ASP A 159 -15.48 -3.97 10.78
N ASN A 160 -14.39 -4.58 10.29
CA ASN A 160 -13.43 -3.97 9.37
C ASN A 160 -13.63 -4.45 7.92
N PHE A 161 -14.83 -4.93 7.61
CA PHE A 161 -15.08 -5.68 6.39
C PHE A 161 -14.78 -4.90 5.10
N ASN A 162 -15.24 -3.64 5.03
CA ASN A 162 -15.06 -2.78 3.87
C ASN A 162 -13.57 -2.60 3.54
N ASP A 163 -12.76 -2.24 4.53
CA ASP A 163 -11.32 -2.05 4.36
C ASP A 163 -10.64 -3.33 3.86
N LEU A 164 -11.00 -4.47 4.45
CA LEU A 164 -10.44 -5.78 4.09
C LEU A 164 -10.80 -6.22 2.67
N VAL A 165 -12.02 -5.95 2.20
CA VAL A 165 -12.43 -6.35 0.83
C VAL A 165 -12.01 -5.36 -0.24
N THR A 166 -11.68 -4.12 0.12
CA THR A 166 -11.10 -3.13 -0.81
C THR A 166 -9.57 -3.14 -0.84
N PHE A 167 -8.93 -3.81 0.11
CA PHE A 167 -7.47 -3.91 0.14
C PHE A 167 -6.94 -4.53 -1.16
N SER A 168 -6.05 -3.82 -1.83
CA SER A 168 -5.33 -4.29 -3.00
C SER A 168 -3.84 -4.08 -2.73
N PRO A 169 -3.03 -5.16 -2.69
CA PRO A 169 -1.59 -5.00 -2.60
C PRO A 169 -1.09 -4.34 -3.88
N GLU A 170 -0.23 -3.34 -3.73
CA GLU A 170 0.43 -2.74 -4.87
C GLU A 170 1.38 -3.75 -5.53
N GLY A 171 1.37 -3.78 -6.87
CA GLY A 171 2.31 -4.59 -7.64
C GLY A 171 3.71 -3.99 -7.65
N ILE A 172 4.66 -4.69 -8.27
CA ILE A 172 6.00 -4.14 -8.52
C ILE A 172 5.87 -2.92 -9.44
N ILE A 173 6.22 -1.75 -8.93
CA ILE A 173 6.28 -0.51 -9.72
C ILE A 173 7.55 -0.56 -10.57
N ARG A 174 7.41 -0.79 -11.88
CA ARG A 174 8.52 -0.66 -12.84
C ARG A 174 8.61 0.79 -13.30
N LYS A 175 9.66 1.51 -12.90
CA LYS A 175 9.96 2.83 -13.49
C LYS A 175 10.38 2.63 -14.95
N THR A 176 9.82 3.44 -15.85
CA THR A 176 10.08 3.40 -17.30
C THR A 176 11.27 4.26 -17.72
N GLU A 177 11.76 5.14 -16.83
CA GLU A 177 12.88 6.02 -17.09
C GLU A 177 14.19 5.36 -16.65
N ASP A 178 15.21 5.46 -17.50
CA ASP A 178 16.57 5.02 -17.16
C ASP A 178 17.10 5.85 -15.98
N ILE A 179 17.49 5.16 -14.92
CA ILE A 179 18.09 5.80 -13.76
C ILE A 179 19.50 6.27 -14.15
N LYS A 180 19.79 7.56 -13.95
CA LYS A 180 21.11 8.13 -14.21
C LYS A 180 21.94 8.09 -12.94
N PHE A 181 23.11 7.45 -12.98
CA PHE A 181 24.04 7.34 -11.86
C PHE A 181 25.21 8.31 -12.02
N ILE A 182 25.79 8.75 -10.89
CA ILE A 182 27.06 9.47 -10.85
C ILE A 182 28.17 8.43 -10.72
N GLU A 183 29.02 8.31 -11.74
CA GLU A 183 30.07 7.27 -11.79
C GLU A 183 31.49 7.85 -11.85
N ASP A 184 31.62 9.15 -12.02
CA ASP A 184 32.91 9.83 -12.11
C ASP A 184 32.82 11.32 -11.71
N SER A 185 33.96 11.99 -11.67
CA SER A 185 34.06 13.42 -11.32
C SER A 185 33.33 14.34 -12.32
N VAL A 186 33.23 13.92 -13.59
CA VAL A 186 32.57 14.71 -14.65
C VAL A 186 31.06 14.68 -14.46
N SER A 187 30.48 13.50 -14.32
CA SER A 187 29.05 13.28 -14.03
C SER A 187 28.63 13.93 -12.71
N LEU A 188 29.49 13.89 -11.68
CA LEU A 188 29.26 14.59 -10.41
C LEU A 188 29.17 16.12 -10.58
N THR A 189 29.92 16.68 -11.51
CA THR A 189 29.94 18.13 -11.77
C THR A 189 28.75 18.58 -12.62
N LYS A 190 28.31 17.72 -13.55
CA LYS A 190 27.17 17.99 -14.44
C LYS A 190 25.81 17.73 -13.80
N LEU A 191 25.72 16.81 -12.83
CA LEU A 191 24.46 16.39 -12.18
C LEU A 191 23.32 16.12 -13.18
N GLU A 192 23.61 15.41 -14.27
CA GLU A 192 22.59 14.91 -15.20
C GLU A 192 21.83 13.74 -14.56
N LEU A 193 20.93 14.06 -13.62
CA LEU A 193 20.22 13.08 -12.79
C LEU A 193 18.82 12.80 -13.32
N SER A 194 18.27 11.62 -13.00
CA SER A 194 16.85 11.31 -13.25
C SER A 194 15.99 11.75 -12.06
N GLY A 195 14.66 11.79 -12.22
CA GLY A 195 13.72 12.26 -11.21
C GLY A 195 13.62 11.33 -9.99
N ASN A 196 14.66 11.32 -9.15
CA ASN A 196 14.80 10.48 -7.97
C ASN A 196 15.54 11.23 -6.86
N LEU A 197 15.51 10.65 -5.65
CA LEU A 197 16.34 11.07 -4.54
C LEU A 197 17.74 10.48 -4.66
N TYR A 198 18.74 11.36 -4.56
CA TYR A 198 20.16 11.07 -4.42
C TYR A 198 20.60 11.62 -3.07
N THR A 199 21.58 10.98 -2.44
CA THR A 199 22.09 11.44 -1.15
C THR A 199 23.60 11.61 -1.23
N PHE A 200 24.10 12.71 -0.65
CA PHE A 200 25.52 12.99 -0.48
C PHE A 200 25.81 13.06 1.01
N SER A 201 26.75 12.27 1.50
CA SER A 201 27.09 12.20 2.92
C SER A 201 28.56 12.56 3.16
N GLY A 202 28.84 13.31 4.21
CA GLY A 202 30.20 13.75 4.52
C GLY A 202 30.24 14.77 5.64
N GLN A 203 31.41 15.38 5.84
CA GLN A 203 31.53 16.53 6.72
C GLN A 203 30.90 17.77 6.07
N ALA A 204 30.10 18.54 6.81
CA ALA A 204 29.36 19.68 6.25
C ALA A 204 30.25 20.68 5.49
N PRO A 205 31.45 21.09 5.98
CA PRO A 205 32.33 21.99 5.24
C PRO A 205 32.80 21.42 3.89
N LEU A 206 33.04 20.10 3.82
CA LEU A 206 33.43 19.42 2.58
C LEU A 206 32.27 19.44 1.58
N LEU A 207 31.05 19.12 2.03
CA LEU A 207 29.85 19.17 1.19
C LEU A 207 29.57 20.59 0.69
N HIS A 208 29.78 21.62 1.52
CA HIS A 208 29.63 23.02 1.10
C HIS A 208 30.64 23.42 0.03
N ARG A 209 31.90 23.00 0.15
CA ARG A 209 32.92 23.21 -0.90
C ARG A 209 32.52 22.51 -2.20
N LEU A 210 32.13 21.24 -2.12
CA LEU A 210 31.66 20.48 -3.28
C LEU A 210 30.52 21.20 -4.01
N VAL A 211 29.49 21.65 -3.27
CA VAL A 211 28.37 22.38 -3.88
C VAL A 211 28.84 23.70 -4.51
N SER A 212 29.77 24.40 -3.87
CA SER A 212 30.36 25.62 -4.42
C SER A 212 31.10 25.37 -5.73
N ASP A 213 31.84 24.27 -5.84
CA ASP A 213 32.53 23.86 -7.06
C ASP A 213 31.53 23.52 -8.18
N ILE A 214 30.45 22.80 -7.85
CA ILE A 214 29.38 22.46 -8.82
C ILE A 214 28.68 23.75 -9.29
N ILE A 215 28.38 24.69 -8.40
CA ILE A 215 27.81 26.00 -8.78
C ILE A 215 28.78 26.76 -9.69
N SER A 216 30.07 26.75 -9.36
CA SER A 216 31.12 27.48 -10.10
C SER A 216 31.36 26.91 -11.50
N SER A 217 31.20 25.59 -11.67
CA SER A 217 31.33 24.91 -12.97
C SER A 217 30.33 25.41 -14.01
N ASN A 218 29.14 25.86 -13.56
CA ASN A 218 28.06 26.34 -14.43
C ASN A 218 27.50 25.29 -15.40
N GLU A 219 27.72 24.00 -15.12
CA GLU A 219 27.28 22.89 -15.99
C GLU A 219 25.80 22.54 -15.80
N CYS A 220 25.20 22.92 -14.66
CA CYS A 220 23.78 22.68 -14.38
C CYS A 220 23.12 23.85 -13.64
N SER A 221 21.79 23.91 -13.71
CA SER A 221 20.99 24.83 -12.90
C SER A 221 20.65 24.17 -11.57
N ILE A 222 20.92 24.86 -10.47
CA ILE A 222 20.79 24.38 -9.10
C ILE A 222 19.75 25.21 -8.38
N LEU A 223 18.89 24.52 -7.64
CA LEU A 223 18.06 25.10 -6.61
C LEU A 223 18.53 24.59 -5.25
N TYR A 224 19.28 25.41 -4.54
CA TYR A 224 19.81 25.07 -3.23
C TYR A 224 18.82 25.46 -2.13
N ALA A 225 18.39 24.50 -1.34
CA ALA A 225 17.55 24.69 -0.17
C ALA A 225 18.38 24.48 1.11
N GLY A 226 18.48 25.51 1.93
CA GLY A 226 19.22 25.48 3.19
C GLY A 226 18.92 26.70 4.04
N ASN A 227 19.47 26.76 5.24
CA ASN A 227 19.37 27.94 6.08
C ASN A 227 20.36 29.04 5.62
N ARG A 228 20.15 30.27 6.08
CA ARG A 228 20.96 31.44 5.68
C ARG A 228 22.44 31.34 6.06
N VAL A 229 22.81 30.55 7.06
CA VAL A 229 24.22 30.35 7.44
C VAL A 229 24.89 29.44 6.43
N GLN A 230 24.24 28.33 6.05
CA GLN A 230 24.73 27.42 5.02
C GLN A 230 24.90 28.14 3.67
N TRP A 231 23.98 29.04 3.31
CA TRP A 231 24.09 29.87 2.10
C TRP A 231 25.37 30.69 2.09
N LYS A 232 25.63 31.41 3.19
CA LYS A 232 26.81 32.26 3.32
C LYS A 232 28.08 31.43 3.19
N ASN A 233 28.12 30.24 3.78
CA ASN A 233 29.28 29.35 3.69
C ASN A 233 29.55 28.92 2.25
N ILE A 234 28.51 28.56 1.48
CA ILE A 234 28.67 28.19 0.06
C ILE A 234 29.09 29.41 -0.77
N CYS A 235 28.40 30.54 -0.62
CA CYS A 235 28.70 31.75 -1.39
C CYS A 235 30.12 32.29 -1.16
N GLN A 236 30.75 32.00 -0.01
CA GLN A 236 32.14 32.39 0.26
C GLN A 236 33.15 31.67 -0.63
N PHE A 237 32.82 30.47 -1.13
CA PHE A 237 33.73 29.66 -1.95
C PHE A 237 33.42 29.75 -3.44
N VAL A 238 32.31 30.39 -3.85
CA VAL A 238 32.04 30.64 -5.26
C VAL A 238 32.92 31.79 -5.74
N SER A 239 33.75 31.56 -6.76
CA SER A 239 34.76 32.51 -7.25
C SER A 239 34.17 33.91 -7.54
N SER A 240 34.87 34.94 -7.06
CA SER A 240 34.39 36.33 -6.92
C SER A 240 34.09 37.11 -8.20
N ASP A 241 34.38 36.56 -9.39
CA ASP A 241 34.15 37.25 -10.66
C ASP A 241 32.67 37.22 -11.12
N ARG A 242 31.78 36.60 -10.35
CA ARG A 242 30.34 36.56 -10.65
C ARG A 242 29.55 37.34 -9.61
N THR A 243 29.10 38.52 -10.00
CA THR A 243 28.03 39.22 -9.29
C THR A 243 26.75 38.39 -9.43
N PHE A 244 26.29 37.76 -8.34
CA PHE A 244 24.98 37.14 -8.23
C PHE A 244 23.88 38.20 -8.36
N GLY A 245 23.63 38.64 -9.59
CA GLY A 245 22.53 39.53 -9.95
C GLY A 245 21.22 38.75 -10.05
N TYR A 246 20.11 39.48 -9.96
CA TYR A 246 18.78 38.98 -10.31
C TYR A 246 18.79 38.58 -11.80
N GLY A 247 19.09 37.30 -12.09
CA GLY A 247 19.22 36.78 -13.46
C GLY A 247 20.45 35.93 -13.76
N ASP A 248 21.36 35.70 -12.80
CA ASP A 248 22.46 34.75 -13.01
C ASP A 248 21.90 33.31 -12.96
N LYS A 249 22.05 32.57 -14.06
CA LYS A 249 21.14 31.48 -14.43
C LYS A 249 21.38 30.14 -13.73
N SER A 250 22.46 29.97 -12.97
CA SER A 250 22.89 28.63 -12.56
C SER A 250 22.58 28.22 -11.13
N ALA A 251 22.37 29.14 -10.19
CA ALA A 251 22.07 28.76 -8.80
C ALA A 251 21.07 29.71 -8.14
N LYS A 252 20.00 29.14 -7.57
CA LYS A 252 18.97 29.84 -6.80
C LYS A 252 18.88 29.26 -5.40
N PHE A 253 18.44 30.08 -4.44
CA PHE A 253 18.45 29.71 -3.03
C PHE A 253 17.04 29.80 -2.41
N ILE A 254 16.60 28.74 -1.73
CA ILE A 254 15.34 28.68 -0.96
C ILE A 254 15.62 28.47 0.51
N SER A 255 15.13 29.39 1.34
CA SER A 255 15.39 29.32 2.77
C SER A 255 14.51 28.23 3.33
N ILE A 256 15.12 27.29 4.03
CA ILE A 256 14.40 26.33 4.88
C ILE A 256 14.80 26.56 6.33
N ASP A 257 13.83 26.54 7.23
CA ASP A 257 14.06 26.51 8.67
C ASP A 257 13.82 25.10 9.22
N GLY A 258 14.35 24.80 10.41
CA GLY A 258 14.34 23.43 10.95
C GLY A 258 12.95 22.88 11.30
N GLU A 259 11.91 23.70 11.18
CA GLU A 259 10.51 23.36 11.41
C GLU A 259 9.78 23.37 10.06
N HIS A 260 8.89 22.42 9.78
CA HIS A 260 8.10 22.44 8.53
C HIS A 260 8.89 22.45 7.20
N ILE A 261 10.14 21.93 7.18
CA ILE A 261 10.98 21.83 5.97
C ILE A 261 10.18 21.26 4.78
N GLN A 262 9.41 20.20 5.03
CA GLN A 262 8.63 19.50 4.01
C GLN A 262 7.60 20.44 3.34
N ASP A 263 6.80 21.15 4.12
CA ASP A 263 5.76 22.05 3.62
C ASP A 263 6.37 23.22 2.83
N GLN A 264 7.50 23.75 3.31
CA GLN A 264 8.23 24.82 2.64
C GLN A 264 8.79 24.36 1.29
N LEU A 265 9.41 23.18 1.25
CA LEU A 265 9.93 22.61 0.01
C LEU A 265 8.81 22.34 -1.00
N MET A 266 7.73 21.69 -0.58
CA MET A 266 6.56 21.43 -1.42
C MET A 266 6.02 22.71 -2.05
N LYS A 267 5.79 23.74 -1.23
CA LYS A 267 5.26 25.03 -1.66
C LYS A 267 6.20 25.72 -2.65
N ASN A 268 7.48 25.82 -2.32
CA ASN A 268 8.45 26.57 -3.12
C ASN A 268 8.79 25.86 -4.43
N LEU A 269 8.92 24.53 -4.43
CA LEU A 269 9.15 23.74 -5.65
C LEU A 269 7.94 23.80 -6.58
N SER A 270 6.73 23.68 -6.03
CA SER A 270 5.50 23.79 -6.81
C SER A 270 5.38 25.17 -7.47
N ALA A 271 5.70 26.24 -6.74
CA ALA A 271 5.71 27.60 -7.27
C ALA A 271 6.73 27.76 -8.42
N LEU A 272 7.92 27.19 -8.30
CA LEU A 272 8.96 27.27 -9.34
C LEU A 272 8.60 26.48 -10.60
N LEU A 273 8.06 25.26 -10.46
CA LEU A 273 7.62 24.46 -11.60
C LEU A 273 6.51 25.13 -12.40
N MET A 274 5.60 25.85 -11.72
CA MET A 274 4.56 26.64 -12.38
C MET A 274 5.11 27.82 -13.20
N LEU A 275 6.31 28.31 -12.88
CA LEU A 275 6.95 29.45 -13.56
C LEU A 275 7.78 29.03 -14.79
N VAL A 276 7.62 27.79 -15.28
CA VAL A 276 8.24 27.23 -16.51
C VAL A 276 9.75 26.95 -16.38
N GLU A 277 10.35 27.15 -15.21
CA GLU A 277 11.69 26.66 -14.93
C GLU A 277 11.61 25.18 -14.54
N SER A 278 11.76 24.28 -15.51
CA SER A 278 11.62 22.83 -15.28
C SER A 278 12.93 22.05 -15.32
N SER A 279 14.07 22.72 -15.53
CA SER A 279 15.37 22.07 -15.71
C SER A 279 16.36 22.52 -14.65
N PHE A 280 16.20 22.01 -13.43
CA PHE A 280 17.15 22.24 -12.33
C PHE A 280 17.29 21.01 -11.44
N VAL A 281 18.42 20.91 -10.73
CA VAL A 281 18.64 19.94 -9.66
C VAL A 281 18.39 20.62 -8.32
N THR A 282 17.54 20.02 -7.50
CA THR A 282 17.30 20.54 -6.14
C THR A 282 18.33 19.96 -5.19
N ILE A 283 19.12 20.80 -4.54
CA ILE A 283 20.05 20.38 -3.48
C ILE A 283 19.44 20.79 -2.14
N VAL A 284 19.11 19.84 -1.28
CA VAL A 284 18.54 20.10 0.06
C VAL A 284 19.59 19.82 1.12
N ASP A 285 19.99 20.85 1.88
CA ASP A 285 21.05 20.72 2.86
C ASP A 285 20.54 20.40 4.27
N LEU A 286 20.59 19.11 4.61
CA LEU A 286 20.21 18.56 5.90
C LEU A 286 21.43 18.36 6.82
N SER A 287 22.63 18.80 6.43
CA SER A 287 23.88 18.52 7.16
C SER A 287 23.88 19.10 8.58
N ALA A 288 23.16 20.20 8.80
CA ALA A 288 22.97 20.86 10.10
C ALA A 288 21.72 20.39 10.87
N CYS A 289 20.89 19.53 10.29
CA CYS A 289 19.67 19.04 10.95
C CYS A 289 19.99 18.02 12.04
N LEU A 290 19.15 17.99 13.08
CA LEU A 290 19.14 16.87 14.02
C LEU A 290 18.79 15.57 13.27
N PRO A 291 19.34 14.40 13.67
CA PRO A 291 19.11 13.15 12.97
C PRO A 291 17.62 12.87 12.71
N GLN A 292 16.74 12.96 13.71
CA GLN A 292 15.31 12.69 13.55
C GLN A 292 14.63 13.60 12.49
N THR A 293 14.99 14.89 12.47
CA THR A 293 14.50 15.84 11.47
C THR A 293 15.03 15.50 10.08
N ALA A 294 16.31 15.13 9.96
CA ALA A 294 16.89 14.72 8.68
C ALA A 294 16.23 13.44 8.14
N LEU A 295 16.00 12.43 8.99
CA LEU A 295 15.37 11.15 8.60
C LEU A 295 13.94 11.36 8.07
N SER A 296 13.10 12.04 8.85
CA SER A 296 11.72 12.36 8.43
C SER A 296 11.68 13.25 7.18
N THR A 297 12.65 14.15 7.01
CA THR A 297 12.75 14.95 5.78
C THR A 297 13.15 14.10 4.59
N LEU A 298 14.11 13.16 4.72
CA LEU A 298 14.53 12.27 3.64
C LEU A 298 13.39 11.41 3.09
N GLU A 299 12.53 10.86 3.97
CA GLU A 299 11.34 10.10 3.54
C GLU A 299 10.41 10.97 2.68
N ALA A 300 10.13 12.19 3.13
CA ALA A 300 9.32 13.12 2.36
C ALA A 300 9.98 13.57 1.06
N LEU A 301 11.31 13.70 1.01
CA LEU A 301 12.05 14.01 -0.22
C LEU A 301 11.99 12.87 -1.24
N ALA A 302 12.02 11.62 -0.80
CA ALA A 302 11.87 10.47 -1.68
C ALA A 302 10.52 10.50 -2.39
N ASP A 303 9.44 10.63 -1.61
CA ASP A 303 8.08 10.81 -2.11
C ASP A 303 7.94 12.01 -3.05
N LEU A 304 8.54 13.13 -2.68
CA LEU A 304 8.48 14.38 -3.42
C LEU A 304 9.18 14.27 -4.78
N SER A 305 10.38 13.70 -4.79
CA SER A 305 11.15 13.46 -6.03
C SER A 305 10.35 12.60 -7.01
N GLU A 306 9.66 11.58 -6.51
CA GLU A 306 8.85 10.68 -7.33
C GLU A 306 7.57 11.33 -7.85
N LYS A 307 6.86 12.10 -7.01
CA LYS A 307 5.62 12.79 -7.37
C LYS A 307 5.87 13.91 -8.39
N MET A 308 6.94 14.68 -8.22
CA MET A 308 7.28 15.80 -9.09
C MET A 308 8.20 15.43 -10.26
N LYS A 309 8.73 14.20 -10.30
CA LYS A 309 9.74 13.76 -11.30
C LYS A 309 10.96 14.68 -11.33
N LEU A 310 11.40 15.13 -10.16
CA LEU A 310 12.52 16.05 -10.01
C LEU A 310 13.73 15.37 -9.39
N PRO A 311 14.95 15.62 -9.91
CA PRO A 311 16.17 15.18 -9.26
C PRO A 311 16.39 15.99 -7.97
N ILE A 312 16.48 15.29 -6.85
CA ILE A 312 16.76 15.87 -5.54
C ILE A 312 18.05 15.25 -4.99
N VAL A 313 19.00 16.08 -4.59
CA VAL A 313 20.23 15.70 -3.89
C VAL A 313 20.12 16.16 -2.45
N ALA A 314 20.03 15.24 -1.49
CA ALA A 314 20.04 15.57 -0.07
C ALA A 314 21.45 15.51 0.51
N LEU A 315 21.96 16.63 1.02
CA LEU A 315 23.24 16.70 1.73
C LEU A 315 23.02 16.27 3.18
N CYS A 316 23.72 15.24 3.60
CA CYS A 316 23.54 14.58 4.88
C CYS A 316 24.84 14.60 5.68
N ASN A 317 24.74 14.71 7.00
CA ASN A 317 25.88 14.40 7.85
C ASN A 317 26.12 12.87 7.92
N GLN A 318 27.31 12.46 8.35
CA GLN A 318 27.67 11.04 8.46
C GLN A 318 26.75 10.23 9.40
N LYS A 319 26.10 10.87 10.39
CA LYS A 319 25.25 10.16 11.38
C LYS A 319 23.99 9.56 10.77
N VAL A 320 23.50 10.09 9.64
CA VAL A 320 22.27 9.62 8.98
C VAL A 320 22.55 8.84 7.68
N ARG A 321 23.83 8.59 7.36
CA ARG A 321 24.27 7.97 6.09
C ARG A 321 23.53 6.69 5.74
N TYR A 322 23.52 5.71 6.66
CA TYR A 322 22.96 4.38 6.38
C TYR A 322 21.45 4.42 6.12
N PHE A 323 20.75 5.35 6.76
CA PHE A 323 19.33 5.54 6.49
C PHE A 323 19.10 6.26 5.16
N ALA A 324 19.89 7.29 4.87
CA ALA A 324 19.85 7.99 3.60
C ALA A 324 20.10 7.04 2.41
N GLU A 325 21.03 6.10 2.56
CA GLU A 325 21.31 5.05 1.57
C GLU A 325 20.11 4.14 1.28
N SER A 326 19.24 3.90 2.28
CA SER A 326 18.05 3.05 2.09
C SER A 326 16.89 3.73 1.36
N LEU A 327 16.92 5.06 1.24
CA LEU A 327 15.85 5.86 0.63
C LEU A 327 16.22 6.46 -0.72
N ALA A 328 17.52 6.55 -1.02
CA ALA A 328 18.03 7.14 -2.26
C ALA A 328 18.31 6.08 -3.31
N VAL A 329 18.23 6.48 -4.58
CA VAL A 329 18.64 5.63 -5.70
C VAL A 329 20.16 5.45 -5.77
N GLN A 330 20.90 6.43 -5.24
CA GLN A 330 22.34 6.40 -5.10
C GLN A 330 22.76 7.25 -3.90
N GLN A 331 23.70 6.72 -3.12
CA GLN A 331 24.36 7.42 -2.01
C GLN A 331 25.83 7.61 -2.38
N LEU A 332 26.34 8.84 -2.26
CA LEU A 332 27.75 9.16 -2.41
C LEU A 332 28.31 9.56 -1.04
N GLU A 333 29.38 8.91 -0.61
CA GLU A 333 30.16 9.31 0.55
C GLU A 333 31.36 10.15 0.11
N PHE A 334 31.55 11.28 0.78
CA PHE A 334 32.64 12.21 0.53
C PHE A 334 33.58 12.24 1.73
N SER A 335 34.86 12.01 1.47
CA SER A 335 35.95 12.07 2.43
C SER A 335 37.14 12.85 1.83
N TYR A 336 38.06 13.28 2.68
CA TYR A 336 39.35 13.78 2.20
C TYR A 336 40.29 12.59 2.04
N ALA A 337 40.81 12.36 0.83
CA ALA A 337 41.95 11.49 0.65
C ALA A 337 43.21 12.17 1.22
N ASN A 338 43.42 13.42 0.78
CA ASN A 338 44.57 14.26 1.10
C ASN A 338 44.09 15.74 1.19
N ASP A 339 44.98 16.69 1.53
CA ASP A 339 44.63 18.11 1.71
C ASP A 339 43.98 18.80 0.49
N ALA A 340 44.09 18.23 -0.72
CA ALA A 340 43.57 18.79 -1.97
C ALA A 340 42.64 17.85 -2.77
N GLU A 341 42.43 16.62 -2.31
CA GLU A 341 41.71 15.58 -3.06
C GLU A 341 40.50 15.08 -2.27
N ILE A 342 39.34 15.10 -2.92
CA ILE A 342 38.09 14.56 -2.38
C ILE A 342 37.92 13.15 -2.94
N GLU A 343 37.89 12.17 -2.06
CA GLU A 343 37.51 10.80 -2.42
C GLU A 343 36.00 10.66 -2.33
N VAL A 344 35.44 9.99 -3.35
CA VAL A 344 34.02 9.76 -3.49
C VAL A 344 33.78 8.26 -3.61
N ASP A 345 33.08 7.70 -2.62
CA ASP A 345 32.69 6.29 -2.58
C ASP A 345 31.20 6.13 -2.88
N THR A 346 30.84 5.23 -3.78
CA THR A 346 29.47 4.99 -4.22
C THR A 346 29.28 3.59 -4.80
N LEU A 347 28.09 3.31 -5.33
CA LEU A 347 27.78 2.14 -6.15
C LEU A 347 27.54 2.58 -7.60
N SER A 348 28.02 1.77 -8.55
CA SER A 348 27.71 1.92 -9.98
C SER A 348 26.26 1.51 -10.28
N ALA A 349 25.80 1.77 -11.50
CA ALA A 349 24.48 1.33 -11.97
C ALA A 349 24.26 -0.20 -11.85
N GLY A 350 25.35 -0.98 -11.88
CA GLY A 350 25.33 -2.43 -11.68
C GLY A 350 25.42 -2.88 -10.22
N GLY A 351 25.38 -1.96 -9.25
CA GLY A 351 25.48 -2.24 -7.82
C GLY A 351 26.89 -2.64 -7.35
N LYS A 352 27.94 -2.33 -8.13
CA LYS A 352 29.33 -2.61 -7.74
C LYS A 352 29.93 -1.41 -7.00
N PRO A 353 30.75 -1.63 -5.96
CA PRO A 353 31.53 -0.56 -5.34
C PRO A 353 32.34 0.20 -6.38
N LEU A 354 32.31 1.52 -6.28
CA LEU A 354 32.95 2.46 -7.18
C LEU A 354 33.53 3.61 -6.35
N SER A 355 34.81 3.91 -6.59
CA SER A 355 35.51 5.02 -5.94
C SER A 355 36.21 5.87 -7.00
N PHE A 356 36.13 7.19 -6.88
CA PHE A 356 36.84 8.12 -7.76
C PHE A 356 37.27 9.37 -7.01
N ILE A 357 38.29 10.05 -7.55
CA ILE A 357 38.83 11.30 -6.98
C ILE A 357 38.23 12.50 -7.71
N LYS A 358 37.80 13.49 -6.93
CA LYS A 358 37.50 14.84 -7.41
C LYS A 358 38.57 15.81 -6.91
N TYR A 359 39.30 16.39 -7.86
CA TYR A 359 40.27 17.45 -7.58
C TYR A 359 39.54 18.74 -7.24
N GLN A 360 39.93 19.39 -6.14
CA GLN A 360 39.52 20.77 -5.88
C GLN A 360 40.16 21.67 -6.94
N GLY A 361 39.36 22.51 -7.60
CA GLY A 361 39.88 23.47 -8.56
C GLY A 361 40.88 24.42 -7.88
N ILE A 362 42.04 24.65 -8.51
CA ILE A 362 42.98 25.72 -8.15
C ILE A 362 42.40 27.06 -8.58
#